data_AF-Q4VQZ3-F1
#
_entry.id   AF-Q4VQZ3-F1
#
_cell.length_a   1.000
_cell.length_b   1.000
_cell.length_c   1.000
_cell.angle_alpha   90.00
_cell.angle_beta   90.00
_cell.angle_gamma   90.00
#
_symmetry.space_group_name_H-M   'P 1'
#
loop_
_entity.id
_entity.type
_entity.pdbx_description
1 polymer ?
#
loop_
_entity_poly.entity_id
_entity_poly.type
_entity_poly.pdbx_seq_one_letter_code
_entity_poly.pdbx_strand_id
1 'polypeptide(L)'
;MHVPEKGKTFAGEVREETVAWSKDTYQLLKQAEQGKVKSYVQDIALAVLDCKETATSRETFIRLMNERGYGVDWQDSHKYITYTDLAREQAGEKACKIRDNKLEKYYNMDFGKESMEHEFERNARTAEAEQSKRAASRVKPTEPDRAGKQSAQRSVGDVERELRGIDEAVKSRTSEGRAEQAERRRAEQEAHQRAEAERRAAEEQQRIASRRYIGRDWEPER
;
A
#
# COMPACT_ATOMS: atom_id res chain seq x y z
N MET A 1 19.88 -32.32 17.82
CA MET A 1 18.69 -31.53 18.20
C MET A 1 19.14 -30.08 18.36
N HIS A 2 18.92 -29.22 17.36
CA HIS A 2 19.28 -27.80 17.45
C HIS A 2 18.11 -27.03 18.07
N VAL A 3 18.36 -26.30 19.16
CA VAL A 3 17.34 -25.49 19.84
C VAL A 3 17.40 -24.08 19.25
N PRO A 4 16.30 -23.55 18.68
CA PRO A 4 16.30 -22.24 18.06
C PRO A 4 16.50 -21.12 19.11
N GLU A 5 17.40 -20.19 18.81
CA GLU A 5 17.66 -19.02 19.67
C GLU A 5 16.46 -18.05 19.66
N LYS A 6 16.16 -17.47 20.82
CA LYS A 6 15.07 -16.49 20.97
C LYS A 6 15.34 -15.29 20.07
N GLY A 7 14.46 -15.06 19.09
CA GLY A 7 14.62 -13.97 18.12
C GLY A 7 15.20 -14.38 16.76
N LYS A 8 15.54 -15.66 16.58
CA LYS A 8 16.02 -16.20 15.30
C LYS A 8 15.12 -17.32 14.77
N THR A 9 15.17 -17.57 13.47
CA THR A 9 14.56 -18.74 12.85
C THR A 9 15.39 -19.99 13.19
N PHE A 10 14.86 -21.19 12.92
CA PHE A 10 15.62 -22.44 13.09
C PHE A 10 16.91 -22.50 12.24
N ALA A 11 16.99 -21.67 11.19
CA ALA A 11 18.18 -21.53 10.34
C ALA A 11 19.17 -20.46 10.84
N GLY A 12 18.91 -19.80 11.98
CA GLY A 12 19.79 -18.78 12.54
C GLY A 12 19.64 -17.38 11.94
N GLU A 13 18.66 -17.17 11.07
CA GLU A 13 18.35 -15.86 10.49
C GLU A 13 17.59 -14.99 11.50
N VAL A 14 17.78 -13.67 11.46
CA VAL A 14 16.99 -12.71 12.23
C VAL A 14 15.52 -12.93 11.89
N ARG A 15 14.64 -12.99 12.90
CA ARG A 15 13.20 -13.16 12.68
C ARG A 15 12.67 -12.01 11.82
N GLU A 16 12.27 -12.36 10.61
CA GLU A 16 11.52 -11.50 9.70
C GLU A 16 10.07 -11.31 10.21
N GLU A 17 9.38 -10.29 9.71
CA GLU A 17 8.03 -9.88 10.15
C GLU A 17 7.03 -11.05 10.15
N THR A 18 7.14 -11.95 9.17
CA THR A 18 6.35 -13.18 9.09
C THR A 18 6.86 -14.29 10.00
N VAL A 19 6.03 -14.81 10.90
CA VAL A 19 6.35 -15.91 11.81
C VAL A 19 5.24 -16.98 11.80
N ALA A 20 5.60 -18.26 11.81
CA ALA A 20 4.61 -19.34 11.95
C ALA A 20 5.17 -20.50 12.77
N TRP A 21 4.31 -21.13 13.57
CA TRP A 21 4.69 -22.22 14.49
C TRP A 21 5.01 -23.54 13.77
N SER A 22 4.40 -23.77 12.60
CA SER A 22 4.62 -24.92 11.74
C SER A 22 5.53 -24.57 10.56
N LYS A 23 6.51 -25.44 10.29
CA LYS A 23 7.47 -25.28 9.19
C LYS A 23 6.79 -25.14 7.83
N ASP A 24 5.78 -25.97 7.55
CA ASP A 24 5.04 -25.94 6.29
C ASP A 24 4.25 -24.63 6.11
N THR A 25 3.68 -24.10 7.19
CA THR A 25 2.94 -22.83 7.14
C THR A 25 3.88 -21.65 6.97
N TYR A 26 5.03 -21.66 7.66
CA TYR A 26 6.07 -20.65 7.47
C TYR A 26 6.57 -20.64 6.02
N GLN A 27 6.87 -21.81 5.47
CA GLN A 27 7.32 -21.96 4.08
C GLN A 27 6.25 -21.51 3.08
N LEU A 28 4.98 -21.84 3.31
CA LEU A 28 3.88 -21.39 2.46
C LEU A 28 3.73 -19.87 2.49
N LEU A 29 3.77 -19.25 3.67
CA LEU A 29 3.70 -17.79 3.82
C LEU A 29 4.90 -17.11 3.14
N LYS A 30 6.12 -17.63 3.30
CA LYS A 30 7.32 -17.10 2.64
C LYS A 30 7.28 -17.25 1.13
N GLN A 31 6.81 -18.39 0.62
CA GLN A 31 6.62 -18.58 -0.82
C GLN A 31 5.57 -17.62 -1.37
N ALA A 32 4.51 -17.36 -0.60
CA ALA A 32 3.46 -16.46 -1.00
C ALA A 32 3.93 -14.99 -0.98
N GLU A 33 4.74 -14.57 0.01
CA GLU A 33 5.44 -13.27 0.01
C GLU A 33 6.33 -13.10 -1.22
N GLN A 34 7.04 -14.17 -1.61
CA GLN A 34 7.87 -14.19 -2.82
C GLN A 34 7.05 -14.30 -4.12
N GLY A 35 5.71 -14.28 -4.05
CA GLY A 35 4.81 -14.39 -5.19
C GLY A 35 4.78 -15.77 -5.87
N LYS A 36 5.38 -16.79 -5.25
CA LYS A 36 5.49 -18.16 -5.79
C LYS A 36 4.20 -18.96 -5.61
N VAL A 37 3.40 -18.65 -4.58
CA VAL A 37 2.16 -19.37 -4.26
C VAL A 37 1.07 -18.38 -3.87
N LYS A 38 -0.16 -18.55 -4.38
CA LYS A 38 -1.30 -17.72 -3.98
C LYS A 38 -1.88 -18.23 -2.65
N SER A 39 -1.72 -17.46 -1.58
CA SER A 39 -2.22 -17.80 -0.25
C SER A 39 -3.37 -16.88 0.14
N TYR A 40 -4.56 -17.45 0.35
CA TYR A 40 -5.74 -16.69 0.80
C TYR A 40 -5.47 -15.90 2.09
N VAL A 41 -4.58 -16.41 2.96
CA VAL A 41 -4.18 -15.74 4.20
C VAL A 41 -3.46 -14.43 3.90
N GLN A 42 -2.57 -14.43 2.92
CA GLN A 42 -1.83 -13.24 2.52
C GLN A 42 -2.71 -12.28 1.73
N ASP A 43 -3.54 -12.79 0.82
CA ASP A 43 -4.46 -11.98 0.04
C ASP A 43 -5.40 -11.18 0.98
N ILE A 44 -5.91 -11.83 2.03
CA ILE A 44 -6.69 -11.19 3.09
C ILE A 44 -5.82 -10.20 3.89
N ALA A 45 -4.61 -10.58 4.29
CA ALA A 45 -3.74 -9.70 5.08
C ALA A 45 -3.44 -8.38 4.34
N LEU A 46 -3.08 -8.47 3.05
CA LEU A 46 -2.82 -7.30 2.21
C LEU A 46 -4.08 -6.44 2.06
N ALA A 47 -5.24 -7.05 1.80
CA ALA A 47 -6.49 -6.32 1.69
C ALA A 47 -6.84 -5.59 3.00
N VAL A 48 -6.62 -6.23 4.16
CA VAL A 48 -6.85 -5.62 5.47
C VAL A 48 -5.93 -4.42 5.69
N LEU A 49 -4.65 -4.52 5.33
CA LEU A 49 -3.70 -3.41 5.50
C LEU A 49 -4.08 -2.20 4.63
N ASP A 50 -4.35 -2.40 3.35
CA ASP A 50 -4.73 -1.30 2.46
C ASP A 50 -6.06 -0.63 2.89
N CYS A 51 -7.04 -1.44 3.32
CA CYS A 51 -8.31 -0.93 3.81
C CYS A 51 -8.14 -0.22 5.16
N LYS A 52 -7.20 -0.66 6.01
CA LYS A 52 -6.85 -0.01 7.28
C LYS A 52 -6.28 1.39 7.06
N GLU A 53 -5.47 1.59 6.04
CA GLU A 53 -4.88 2.90 5.73
C GLU A 53 -5.89 3.93 5.20
N THR A 54 -7.00 3.47 4.62
CA THR A 54 -7.96 4.35 3.92
C THR A 54 -9.29 4.50 4.65
N ALA A 55 -9.70 3.49 5.44
CA ALA A 55 -10.95 3.54 6.15
C ALA A 55 -10.93 4.59 7.27
N THR A 56 -11.99 5.38 7.34
CA THR A 56 -12.22 6.40 8.38
C THR A 56 -13.18 5.91 9.47
N SER A 57 -13.81 4.76 9.27
CA SER A 57 -14.75 4.16 10.22
C SER A 57 -14.87 2.65 9.99
N ARG A 58 -15.39 1.93 10.99
CA ARG A 58 -15.70 0.49 10.88
C ARG A 58 -16.59 0.19 9.66
N GLU A 59 -17.62 0.98 9.44
CA GLU A 59 -18.55 0.82 8.32
C GLU A 59 -17.84 0.99 6.97
N THR A 60 -16.98 2.01 6.88
CA THR A 60 -16.17 2.25 5.67
C THR A 60 -15.21 1.10 5.41
N PHE A 61 -14.59 0.57 6.46
CA PHE A 61 -13.69 -0.59 6.37
C PHE A 61 -14.42 -1.83 5.86
N ILE A 62 -15.57 -2.18 6.45
CA ILE A 62 -16.37 -3.34 6.03
C ILE A 62 -16.80 -3.18 4.57
N ARG A 63 -17.21 -1.97 4.16
CA ARG A 63 -17.59 -1.68 2.77
C ARG A 63 -16.42 -1.88 1.80
N LEU A 64 -15.25 -1.29 2.10
CA LEU A 64 -14.06 -1.40 1.25
C LEU A 64 -13.59 -2.85 1.11
N MET A 65 -13.63 -3.61 2.20
CA MET A 65 -13.31 -5.04 2.17
C MET A 65 -14.30 -5.83 1.32
N ASN A 66 -15.60 -5.54 1.43
CA ASN A 66 -16.64 -6.21 0.64
C ASN A 66 -16.50 -5.90 -0.86
N GLU A 67 -16.19 -4.65 -1.22
CA GLU A 67 -15.89 -4.23 -2.61
C GLU A 67 -14.70 -5.00 -3.20
N ARG A 68 -13.74 -5.38 -2.37
CA ARG A 68 -12.60 -6.22 -2.75
C ARG A 68 -12.91 -7.72 -2.77
N GLY A 69 -14.12 -8.14 -2.42
CA GLY A 69 -14.54 -9.54 -2.39
C GLY A 69 -14.29 -10.26 -1.06
N TYR A 70 -14.08 -9.51 0.03
CA TYR A 70 -13.86 -10.08 1.37
C TYR A 70 -15.00 -9.73 2.33
N GLY A 71 -15.58 -10.76 2.95
CA GLY A 71 -16.54 -10.61 4.04
C GLY A 71 -15.81 -10.33 5.36
N VAL A 72 -16.35 -9.41 6.16
CA VAL A 72 -15.81 -9.05 7.48
C VAL A 72 -16.90 -9.26 8.53
N ASP A 73 -16.69 -10.22 9.42
CA ASP A 73 -17.50 -10.40 10.62
C ASP A 73 -16.83 -9.65 11.78
N TRP A 74 -17.30 -8.43 12.02
CA TRP A 74 -16.85 -7.57 13.11
C TRP A 74 -18.02 -7.29 14.05
N GLN A 75 -18.10 -8.09 15.11
CA GLN A 75 -19.12 -7.93 16.16
C GLN A 75 -18.47 -7.56 17.48
N ASP A 76 -19.00 -6.57 18.18
CA ASP A 76 -18.43 -6.10 19.46
C ASP A 76 -18.51 -7.17 20.56
N SER A 77 -19.48 -8.09 20.46
CA SER A 77 -19.63 -9.27 21.32
C SER A 77 -18.52 -10.32 21.13
N HIS A 78 -17.86 -10.34 19.97
CA HIS A 78 -16.83 -11.33 19.65
C HIS A 78 -15.45 -10.81 20.00
N LYS A 79 -14.56 -11.69 20.45
CA LYS A 79 -13.18 -11.30 20.77
C LYS A 79 -12.35 -10.92 19.53
N TYR A 80 -12.65 -11.54 18.39
CA TYR A 80 -11.82 -11.52 17.19
C TYR A 80 -12.65 -11.11 15.98
N ILE A 81 -12.04 -10.39 15.04
CA ILE A 81 -12.62 -10.13 13.72
C ILE A 81 -12.37 -11.37 12.85
N THR A 82 -13.39 -11.82 12.12
CA THR A 82 -13.24 -12.93 11.16
C THR A 82 -13.37 -12.40 9.74
N TYR A 83 -12.36 -12.69 8.93
CA TYR A 83 -12.32 -12.38 7.51
C TYR A 83 -12.66 -13.63 6.69
N THR A 84 -13.46 -13.44 5.65
CA THR A 84 -13.88 -14.51 4.73
C THR A 84 -13.60 -14.09 3.30
N ASP A 85 -12.90 -14.92 2.54
CA ASP A 85 -12.77 -14.80 1.09
C ASP A 85 -14.07 -15.28 0.45
N LEU A 86 -14.86 -14.35 -0.09
CA LEU A 86 -16.19 -14.64 -0.64
C LEU A 86 -16.10 -15.46 -1.93
N ALA A 87 -15.05 -15.27 -2.74
CA ALA A 87 -14.86 -16.03 -3.97
C ALA A 87 -14.57 -17.51 -3.66
N ARG A 88 -13.70 -17.76 -2.67
CA ARG A 88 -13.39 -19.12 -2.20
C ARG A 88 -14.54 -19.77 -1.44
N GLU A 89 -15.30 -19.00 -0.66
CA GLU A 89 -16.49 -19.50 0.02
C GLU A 89 -17.55 -19.94 -0.99
N GLN A 90 -17.79 -19.16 -2.05
CA GLN A 90 -18.68 -19.54 -3.14
C GLN A 90 -18.18 -20.76 -3.92
N ALA A 91 -16.86 -20.93 -4.07
CA ALA A 91 -16.26 -22.12 -4.65
C ALA A 91 -16.30 -23.36 -3.72
N GLY A 92 -16.75 -23.21 -2.48
CA GLY A 92 -16.83 -24.30 -1.50
C GLY A 92 -15.47 -24.73 -0.94
N GLU A 93 -14.44 -23.88 -1.03
CA GLU A 93 -13.12 -24.19 -0.47
C GLU A 93 -13.16 -24.15 1.07
N LYS A 94 -12.57 -25.17 1.70
CA LYS A 94 -12.48 -25.25 3.18
C LYS A 94 -11.60 -24.15 3.79
N ALA A 95 -10.69 -23.58 3.01
CA ALA A 95 -9.70 -22.59 3.43
C ALA A 95 -10.08 -21.19 2.95
N CYS A 96 -11.24 -20.70 3.38
CA CYS A 96 -11.79 -19.39 3.00
C CYS A 96 -11.88 -18.40 4.16
N LYS A 97 -11.65 -18.83 5.41
CA LYS A 97 -11.84 -18.00 6.62
C LYS A 97 -10.58 -17.88 7.45
N ILE A 98 -10.35 -16.69 8.02
CA ILE A 98 -9.24 -16.43 8.94
C ILE A 98 -9.62 -15.37 9.98
N ARG A 99 -9.09 -15.50 11.19
CA ARG A 99 -9.27 -14.51 12.27
C ARG A 99 -8.08 -13.57 12.36
N ASP A 100 -8.32 -12.34 12.78
CA ASP A 100 -7.29 -11.34 13.12
C ASP A 100 -6.15 -11.88 13.98
N ASN A 101 -6.40 -12.57 15.11
CA ASN A 101 -5.37 -13.17 15.97
C ASN A 101 -4.42 -14.09 15.20
N LYS A 102 -4.94 -14.80 14.19
CA LYS A 102 -4.12 -15.66 13.35
C LYS A 102 -3.24 -14.84 12.42
N LEU A 103 -3.74 -13.73 11.89
CA LEU A 103 -2.96 -12.76 11.12
C LEU A 103 -1.89 -12.08 11.99
N GLU A 104 -2.23 -11.66 13.21
CA GLU A 104 -1.27 -11.09 14.17
C GLU A 104 -0.13 -12.05 14.46
N LYS A 105 -0.46 -13.32 14.68
CA LYS A 105 0.55 -14.38 14.86
C LYS A 105 1.38 -14.62 13.62
N TYR A 106 0.83 -14.41 12.43
CA TYR A 106 1.52 -14.68 11.18
C TYR A 106 2.43 -13.55 10.74
N TYR A 107 2.04 -12.30 10.93
CA TYR A 107 2.75 -11.14 10.44
C TYR A 107 3.38 -10.31 11.55
N ASN A 108 3.16 -10.66 12.82
CA ASN A 108 3.63 -9.89 13.98
C ASN A 108 3.24 -8.39 13.89
N MET A 109 2.05 -8.13 13.34
CA MET A 109 1.44 -6.81 13.18
C MET A 109 0.13 -6.76 13.97
N ASP A 110 -0.28 -5.56 14.38
CA ASP A 110 -1.54 -5.35 15.11
C ASP A 110 -2.73 -5.30 14.14
N PHE A 111 -3.56 -6.34 14.20
CA PHE A 111 -4.84 -6.45 13.49
C PHE A 111 -6.04 -6.39 14.45
N GLY A 112 -5.79 -6.18 15.73
CA GLY A 112 -6.81 -6.08 16.77
C GLY A 112 -7.73 -4.87 16.59
N LYS A 113 -8.94 -5.01 17.13
CA LYS A 113 -10.01 -3.99 17.04
C LYS A 113 -9.60 -2.60 17.48
N GLU A 114 -8.92 -2.51 18.63
CA GLU A 114 -8.48 -1.21 19.17
C GLU A 114 -7.47 -0.51 18.25
N SER A 115 -6.52 -1.26 17.67
CA SER A 115 -5.57 -0.71 16.71
C SER A 115 -6.29 -0.19 15.46
N MET A 116 -7.27 -0.94 14.97
CA MET A 116 -8.04 -0.57 13.79
C MET A 116 -8.88 0.70 14.04
N GLU A 117 -9.59 0.77 15.17
CA GLU A 117 -10.38 1.96 15.55
C GLU A 117 -9.51 3.20 15.72
N HIS A 118 -8.31 3.05 16.30
CA HIS A 118 -7.37 4.16 16.44
C HIS A 118 -6.87 4.69 15.08
N GLU A 119 -6.56 3.81 14.13
CA GLU A 119 -6.20 4.23 12.77
C GLU A 119 -7.37 4.88 12.04
N PHE A 120 -8.60 4.36 12.19
CA PHE A 120 -9.78 4.95 11.57
C PHE A 120 -10.02 6.38 12.06
N GLU A 121 -9.90 6.59 13.36
CA GLU A 121 -10.01 7.90 13.98
C GLU A 121 -8.91 8.86 13.50
N ARG A 122 -7.68 8.37 13.30
CA ARG A 122 -6.59 9.16 12.70
C ARG A 122 -6.86 9.51 11.24
N ASN A 123 -7.39 8.58 10.47
CA ASN A 123 -7.74 8.78 9.06
C ASN A 123 -8.89 9.78 8.92
N ALA A 124 -9.91 9.69 9.79
CA ALA A 124 -11.02 10.64 9.84
C ALA A 124 -10.52 12.07 10.07
N ARG A 125 -9.67 12.29 11.09
CA ARG A 125 -9.05 13.60 11.35
C ARG A 125 -8.23 14.13 10.17
N THR A 126 -7.50 13.24 9.50
CA THR A 126 -6.69 13.63 8.33
C THR A 126 -7.59 14.02 7.16
N ALA A 127 -8.64 13.26 6.89
CA ALA A 127 -9.62 13.56 5.85
C ALA A 127 -10.35 14.89 6.11
N GLU A 128 -10.74 15.16 7.35
CA GLU A 128 -11.35 16.44 7.76
C GLU A 128 -10.39 17.62 7.60
N ALA A 129 -9.12 17.44 7.95
CA ALA A 129 -8.11 18.47 7.76
C ALA A 129 -7.87 18.78 6.28
N GLU A 130 -7.83 17.76 5.41
CA GLU A 130 -7.74 17.95 3.96
C GLU A 130 -8.98 18.65 3.40
N GLN A 131 -10.18 18.26 3.84
CA GLN A 131 -11.43 18.88 3.43
C GLN A 131 -11.51 20.34 3.88
N SER A 132 -11.05 20.64 5.09
CA SER A 132 -10.98 22.00 5.64
C SER A 132 -10.00 22.88 4.86
N LYS A 133 -8.84 22.34 4.47
CA LYS A 133 -7.89 23.05 3.59
C LYS A 133 -8.48 23.32 2.20
N ARG A 134 -9.20 22.34 1.62
CA ARG A 134 -9.90 22.51 0.35
C ARG A 134 -11.03 23.54 0.45
N ALA A 135 -11.81 23.53 1.52
CA ALA A 135 -12.87 24.50 1.78
C ALA A 135 -12.30 25.92 2.01
N ALA A 136 -11.24 26.06 2.80
CA ALA A 136 -10.54 27.32 3.03
C ALA A 136 -9.94 27.89 1.73
N SER A 137 -9.44 27.05 0.83
CA SER A 137 -8.97 27.49 -0.49
C SER A 137 -10.09 27.97 -1.42
N ARG A 138 -11.35 27.58 -1.15
CA ARG A 138 -12.54 27.95 -1.93
C ARG A 138 -13.27 29.18 -1.39
N VAL A 139 -12.96 29.63 -0.18
CA VAL A 139 -13.50 30.86 0.41
C VAL A 139 -12.39 31.93 0.41
N LYS A 140 -12.27 32.70 -0.68
CA LYS A 140 -11.66 34.03 -0.59
C LYS A 140 -12.69 34.99 0.03
N PRO A 141 -12.33 35.87 0.98
CA PRO A 141 -13.28 36.74 1.66
C PRO A 141 -13.79 37.84 0.71
N THR A 142 -15.10 37.94 0.55
CA THR A 142 -15.73 39.23 0.26
C THR A 142 -15.89 39.96 1.60
N GLU A 143 -14.96 40.85 1.92
CA GLU A 143 -15.10 41.77 3.04
C GLU A 143 -16.35 42.66 2.83
N PRO A 144 -17.24 42.81 3.83
CA PRO A 144 -18.21 43.89 3.83
C PRO A 144 -17.64 45.02 4.69
N ASP A 145 -16.93 45.97 4.08
CA ASP A 145 -16.63 47.23 4.74
C ASP A 145 -17.56 48.36 4.29
N ARG A 146 -17.91 49.18 5.28
CA ARG A 146 -18.96 50.18 5.29
C ARG A 146 -18.63 51.38 4.40
N ALA A 147 -19.71 51.96 3.89
CA ALA A 147 -19.91 53.38 3.58
C ALA A 147 -18.98 54.03 2.54
N GLY A 148 -19.52 54.23 1.34
CA GLY A 148 -18.99 55.21 0.39
C GLY A 148 -19.52 55.03 -1.02
N LYS A 149 -20.50 55.85 -1.42
CA LYS A 149 -20.90 56.02 -2.81
C LYS A 149 -19.66 56.29 -3.67
N GLN A 150 -19.40 55.46 -4.68
CA GLN A 150 -18.94 55.93 -6.00
C GLN A 150 -19.08 54.81 -7.05
N SER A 151 -19.62 55.20 -8.19
CA SER A 151 -19.98 54.38 -9.34
C SER A 151 -18.80 53.58 -9.89
N ALA A 152 -18.98 52.27 -10.07
CA ALA A 152 -18.08 51.45 -10.87
C ALA A 152 -18.78 51.00 -12.16
N GLN A 153 -18.67 51.82 -13.21
CA GLN A 153 -18.69 51.30 -14.58
C GLN A 153 -17.34 50.61 -14.80
N ARG A 154 -17.21 49.36 -14.35
CA ARG A 154 -16.09 48.50 -14.76
C ARG A 154 -16.37 48.06 -16.19
N SER A 155 -15.55 48.52 -17.14
CA SER A 155 -15.75 48.22 -18.56
C SER A 155 -15.56 46.73 -18.81
N VAL A 156 -16.37 46.17 -19.71
CA VAL A 156 -16.39 44.74 -20.07
C VAL A 156 -15.00 44.23 -20.48
N GLY A 157 -14.16 45.10 -21.05
CA GLY A 157 -12.78 44.80 -21.44
C GLY A 157 -11.81 44.54 -20.28
N ASP A 158 -12.06 45.07 -19.07
CA ASP A 158 -11.23 44.76 -17.89
C ASP A 158 -11.52 43.36 -17.36
N VAL A 159 -12.79 42.94 -17.42
CA VAL A 159 -13.22 41.59 -17.03
C VAL A 159 -12.67 40.54 -18.00
N GLU A 160 -12.65 40.82 -19.31
CA GLU A 160 -12.07 39.91 -20.31
C GLU A 160 -10.55 39.74 -20.16
N ARG A 161 -9.84 40.82 -19.80
CA ARG A 161 -8.39 40.76 -19.55
C ARG A 161 -8.07 39.91 -18.32
N GLU A 162 -8.88 40.04 -17.27
CA GLU A 162 -8.72 39.27 -16.03
C GLU A 162 -9.03 37.78 -16.26
N LEU A 163 -10.07 37.46 -17.04
CA LEU A 163 -10.42 36.09 -17.43
C LEU A 163 -9.32 35.43 -18.28
N ARG A 164 -8.70 36.16 -19.22
CA ARG A 164 -7.56 35.64 -20.00
C ARG A 164 -6.34 35.35 -19.13
N GLY A 165 -6.07 36.19 -18.12
CA GLY A 165 -4.96 35.96 -17.18
C GLY A 165 -5.15 34.70 -16.33
N ILE A 166 -6.40 34.40 -15.95
CA ILE A 166 -6.73 33.19 -15.19
C ILE A 166 -6.60 31.93 -16.08
N ASP A 167 -7.08 31.98 -17.33
CA ASP A 167 -7.00 30.85 -18.27
C ASP A 167 -5.54 30.48 -18.60
N GLU A 168 -4.68 31.46 -18.83
CA GLU A 168 -3.24 31.25 -19.03
C GLU A 168 -2.56 30.68 -17.79
N ALA A 169 -2.86 31.21 -16.59
CA ALA A 169 -2.29 30.70 -15.34
C ALA A 169 -2.74 29.27 -15.01
N VAL A 170 -3.90 28.83 -15.51
CA VAL A 170 -4.37 27.44 -15.38
C VAL A 170 -3.68 26.53 -16.39
N LYS A 171 -3.49 26.98 -17.64
CA LYS A 171 -2.75 26.22 -18.66
C LYS A 171 -1.29 26.00 -18.27
N SER A 172 -0.60 27.02 -17.79
CA SER A 172 0.81 26.92 -17.37
C SER A 172 1.02 25.92 -16.23
N ARG A 173 0.17 25.96 -15.20
CA ARG A 173 0.20 24.99 -14.08
C ARG A 173 -0.10 23.57 -14.53
N THR A 174 -0.99 23.40 -15.51
CA THR A 174 -1.32 22.08 -16.05
C THR A 174 -0.19 21.54 -16.94
N SER A 175 0.53 22.40 -17.67
CA SER A 175 1.70 22.00 -18.47
C SER A 175 2.92 21.68 -17.60
N GLU A 176 3.17 22.42 -16.52
CA GLU A 176 4.25 22.14 -15.58
C GLU A 176 4.02 20.79 -14.88
N GLY A 177 2.80 20.54 -14.37
CA GLY A 177 2.48 19.25 -13.75
C GLY A 177 2.58 18.07 -14.72
N ARG A 178 2.30 18.28 -16.02
CA ARG A 178 2.44 17.23 -17.05
C ARG A 178 3.89 16.98 -17.43
N ALA A 179 4.73 18.02 -17.43
CA ALA A 179 6.18 17.89 -17.63
C ALA A 179 6.84 17.14 -16.46
N GLU A 180 6.50 17.50 -15.23
CA GLU A 180 7.02 16.87 -14.02
C GLU A 180 6.63 15.38 -13.93
N GLN A 181 5.40 15.05 -14.34
CA GLN A 181 4.94 13.66 -14.41
C GLN A 181 5.62 12.86 -15.53
N ALA A 182 5.98 13.51 -16.65
CA ALA A 182 6.73 12.88 -17.73
C ALA A 182 8.20 12.62 -17.34
N GLU A 183 8.83 13.52 -16.58
CA GLU A 183 10.19 13.32 -16.05
C GLU A 183 10.23 12.20 -15.02
N ARG A 184 9.25 12.14 -14.09
CA ARG A 184 9.14 11.02 -13.13
C ARG A 184 9.04 9.67 -13.83
N ARG A 185 8.20 9.56 -14.87
CA ARG A 185 8.09 8.31 -15.66
C ARG A 185 9.38 7.93 -16.37
N ARG A 186 10.15 8.90 -16.86
CA ARG A 186 11.47 8.64 -17.46
C ARG A 186 12.47 8.16 -16.43
N ALA A 187 12.51 8.79 -15.25
CA ALA A 187 13.37 8.38 -14.15
C ALA A 187 13.04 6.98 -13.65
N GLU A 188 11.75 6.63 -13.54
CA GLU A 188 11.30 5.28 -13.18
C GLU A 188 11.68 4.24 -14.23
N GLN A 189 11.52 4.56 -15.52
CA GLN A 189 11.95 3.67 -16.61
C GLN A 189 13.46 3.46 -16.62
N GLU A 190 14.25 4.51 -16.36
CA GLU A 190 15.71 4.40 -16.30
C GLU A 190 16.16 3.60 -15.08
N ALA A 191 15.54 3.81 -13.92
CA ALA A 191 15.79 3.01 -12.72
C ALA A 191 15.44 1.53 -12.93
N HIS A 192 14.33 1.24 -13.62
CA HIS A 192 13.94 -0.12 -13.97
C HIS A 192 14.96 -0.78 -14.89
N GLN A 193 15.43 -0.07 -15.94
CA GLN A 193 16.46 -0.59 -16.84
C GLN A 193 17.80 -0.82 -16.14
N ARG A 194 18.20 0.06 -15.22
CA ARG A 194 19.43 -0.12 -14.43
C ARG A 194 19.34 -1.35 -13.53
N ALA A 195 18.22 -1.53 -12.83
CA ALA A 195 17.98 -2.70 -11.99
C ALA A 195 17.98 -4.00 -12.81
N GLU A 196 17.40 -3.98 -14.01
CA GLU A 196 17.41 -5.14 -14.90
C GLU A 196 18.82 -5.46 -15.42
N ALA A 197 19.60 -4.44 -15.81
CA ALA A 197 20.99 -4.61 -16.23
C ALA A 197 21.87 -5.18 -15.10
N GLU A 198 21.66 -4.71 -13.87
CA GLU A 198 22.38 -5.20 -12.69
C GLU A 198 22.02 -6.66 -12.38
N ARG A 199 20.74 -7.04 -12.51
CA ARG A 199 20.31 -8.44 -12.40
C ARG A 199 20.97 -9.33 -13.45
N ARG A 200 21.00 -8.91 -14.71
CA ARG A 200 21.66 -9.67 -15.78
C ARG A 200 23.18 -9.80 -15.55
N ALA A 201 23.83 -8.74 -15.08
CA ALA A 201 25.25 -8.77 -14.74
C ALA A 201 25.54 -9.72 -13.57
N ALA A 202 24.69 -9.73 -12.53
CA ALA A 202 24.81 -10.63 -11.40
C ALA A 202 24.60 -12.11 -11.81
N GLU A 203 23.63 -12.38 -12.68
CA GLU A 203 23.37 -13.71 -13.22
C GLU A 203 24.55 -14.19 -14.11
N GLU A 204 25.13 -13.31 -14.92
CA GLU A 204 26.30 -13.63 -15.72
C GLU A 204 27.56 -13.87 -14.87
N GLN A 205 27.77 -13.08 -13.82
CA GLN A 205 28.83 -13.32 -12.83
C GLN A 205 28.65 -14.66 -12.13
N GLN A 206 27.43 -15.02 -11.73
CA GLN A 206 27.14 -16.33 -11.17
C GLN A 206 27.41 -17.45 -12.18
N ARG A 207 27.01 -17.29 -13.44
CA ARG A 207 27.28 -18.27 -14.50
C ARG A 207 28.78 -18.47 -14.75
N ILE A 208 29.56 -17.39 -14.75
CA ILE A 208 31.02 -17.44 -14.90
C ILE A 208 31.67 -18.10 -13.67
N ALA A 209 31.20 -17.78 -12.46
CA ALA A 209 31.67 -18.40 -11.22
C ALA A 209 31.37 -19.90 -11.18
N SER A 210 30.15 -20.31 -11.55
CA SER A 210 29.76 -21.72 -11.66
C SER A 210 30.59 -22.45 -12.72
N ARG A 211 30.89 -21.81 -13.86
CA ARG A 211 31.74 -22.40 -14.91
C ARG A 211 33.21 -22.54 -14.48
N ARG A 212 33.72 -21.63 -13.63
CA ARG A 212 35.05 -21.74 -13.01
C ARG A 212 35.12 -22.83 -11.93
N TYR A 213 34.01 -23.12 -11.26
CA TYR A 213 33.94 -24.17 -10.25
C TYR A 213 34.01 -25.57 -10.89
N ILE A 214 33.33 -25.77 -12.02
CA ILE A 214 33.35 -27.05 -12.76
C ILE A 214 34.73 -27.36 -13.38
N GLY A 215 35.56 -26.36 -13.66
CA GLY A 215 36.88 -26.56 -14.26
C GLY A 215 38.02 -26.97 -13.31
N ARG A 216 37.77 -27.07 -11.99
CA ARG A 216 38.80 -27.42 -10.99
C ARG A 216 38.70 -28.84 -10.42
N ASP A 217 37.68 -29.61 -10.77
CA ASP A 217 37.38 -30.94 -10.20
C ASP A 217 37.55 -32.08 -11.21
N TRP A 218 38.57 -32.01 -12.08
CA TRP A 218 38.97 -33.14 -12.91
C TRP A 218 40.49 -33.29 -12.93
N GLU A 219 41.01 -34.04 -11.96
CA GLU A 219 42.21 -34.87 -12.14
C GLU A 219 41.80 -36.33 -11.87
N PRO A 220 41.92 -37.25 -12.85
CA PRO A 220 41.72 -38.67 -12.59
C PRO A 220 43.00 -39.23 -11.98
N GLU A 221 42.99 -39.51 -10.68
CA GLU A 221 44.08 -40.23 -10.00
C GLU A 221 44.29 -41.61 -10.66
N ARG A 222 45.56 -41.90 -10.99
CA ARG A 222 46.07 -43.19 -11.48
C ARG A 222 46.65 -44.01 -10.34
#